data_AF-A0A6B1CZZ3-F1
#
_entry.id   AF-A0A6B1CZZ3-F1
#
_cell.length_a   1.000
_cell.length_b   1.000
_cell.length_c   1.000
_cell.angle_alpha   90.00
_cell.angle_beta   90.00
_cell.angle_gamma   90.00
#
_symmetry.space_group_name_H-M   'P 1'
#
loop_
_entity.id
_entity.type
_entity.pdbx_description
1 polymer ?
#
loop_
_entity_poly.entity_id
_entity_poly.type
_entity_poly.pdbx_seq_one_letter_code
_entity_poly.pdbx_strand_id
1 'polypeptide(L)'
;MHQDAGRCCRHDAASHHTDREGKQRDASYRTWRVGVADMLMHLGIPYNSAGTYRMFGRIAEWLSYHSMAESVQLAKTHGPFPLFGQSAYVDGKLPFAGDDYPYHEWEHHATLDWDALKQDIQKHGIRNVLTTTIAPTGTISMIAGCSSGIEPVFSLAYTKTVLVGTFHYGCPVLSLKHPDIVQQVAANGGVMIPDIIPDADVYCTARQIHWTDHVFAQAAWQRWMGNSISKTINMAANCTIQDVRDAYVLAHSLGCRGITVYRDTSRDVQVLESSNVQYDPVPSDVVGRYLA
;
A
#
# COMPACT_ATOMS: atom_id res chain seq x y z
N MET A 1 -17.45 -46.86 -3.69
CA MET A 1 -17.86 -45.53 -4.19
C MET A 1 -18.25 -44.67 -3.02
N HIS A 2 -17.95 -43.37 -3.10
CA HIS A 2 -18.04 -42.32 -2.07
C HIS A 2 -16.87 -42.24 -1.08
N GLN A 3 -15.82 -41.54 -1.51
CA GLN A 3 -15.02 -40.70 -0.64
C GLN A 3 -15.50 -39.25 -0.83
N ASP A 4 -16.25 -38.74 0.14
CA ASP A 4 -16.39 -37.32 0.38
C ASP A 4 -15.16 -36.86 1.16
N ALA A 5 -14.21 -36.23 0.47
CA ALA A 5 -13.08 -35.57 1.08
C ALA A 5 -13.09 -34.09 0.66
N GLY A 6 -13.70 -33.28 1.53
CA GLY A 6 -13.38 -31.88 1.81
C GLY A 6 -12.99 -30.96 0.66
N ARG A 7 -13.98 -30.34 0.01
CA ARG A 7 -13.79 -29.01 -0.59
C ARG A 7 -13.68 -27.97 0.52
N CYS A 8 -12.46 -27.62 0.90
CA CYS A 8 -12.24 -26.46 1.76
C CYS A 8 -11.03 -25.66 1.28
N CYS A 9 -11.26 -24.80 0.29
CA CYS A 9 -10.38 -23.70 -0.09
C CYS A 9 -11.29 -22.50 -0.35
N ARG A 10 -11.02 -21.33 0.24
CA ARG A 10 -11.96 -20.21 0.40
C ARG A 10 -12.61 -19.65 -0.88
N HIS A 11 -12.12 -19.98 -2.08
CA HIS A 11 -12.82 -19.65 -3.35
C HIS A 11 -13.95 -20.64 -3.65
N ASP A 12 -13.76 -21.94 -3.38
CA ASP A 12 -14.78 -22.99 -3.56
C ASP A 12 -15.92 -22.90 -2.55
N ALA A 13 -15.68 -22.21 -1.42
CA ALA A 13 -16.68 -21.94 -0.39
C ALA A 13 -17.48 -20.65 -0.64
N ALA A 14 -17.11 -19.84 -1.64
CA ALA A 14 -17.84 -18.64 -1.97
C ALA A 14 -19.15 -19.01 -2.68
N SER A 15 -20.29 -18.57 -2.14
CA SER A 15 -21.56 -18.67 -2.85
C SER A 15 -21.54 -17.69 -4.03
N HIS A 16 -21.34 -18.21 -5.23
CA HIS A 16 -21.43 -17.40 -6.44
C HIS A 16 -22.91 -17.18 -6.80
N HIS A 17 -23.38 -15.93 -6.70
CA HIS A 17 -24.50 -15.49 -7.52
C HIS A 17 -23.97 -15.39 -8.95
N THR A 18 -24.40 -16.34 -9.79
CA THR A 18 -23.82 -16.68 -11.10
C THR A 18 -23.70 -15.50 -12.05
N ASP A 19 -22.60 -15.47 -12.80
CA ASP A 19 -22.49 -14.80 -14.10
C ASP A 19 -23.08 -15.69 -15.20
N ARG A 20 -23.53 -15.05 -16.29
CA ARG A 20 -24.34 -15.64 -17.39
C ARG A 20 -23.72 -16.82 -18.15
N GLU A 21 -22.50 -17.27 -17.83
CA GLU A 21 -21.77 -18.30 -18.59
C GLU A 21 -21.30 -19.54 -17.79
N GLY A 22 -21.53 -19.63 -16.48
CA GLY A 22 -21.24 -20.86 -15.72
C GLY A 22 -19.76 -21.30 -15.69
N LYS A 23 -18.81 -20.43 -16.02
CA LYS A 23 -17.37 -20.69 -15.92
C LYS A 23 -16.87 -20.40 -14.51
N GLN A 24 -16.08 -21.32 -13.96
CA GLN A 24 -15.37 -21.11 -12.69
C GLN A 24 -14.42 -19.92 -12.85
N ARG A 25 -14.56 -18.89 -12.02
CA ARG A 25 -13.74 -17.68 -12.11
C ARG A 25 -12.27 -18.01 -11.82
N ASP A 26 -11.37 -17.39 -12.58
CA ASP A 26 -9.95 -17.42 -12.28
C ASP A 26 -9.70 -16.77 -10.91
N ALA A 27 -9.12 -17.52 -9.98
CA ALA A 27 -8.95 -17.08 -8.60
C ALA A 27 -7.79 -16.06 -8.51
N SER A 28 -8.13 -14.80 -8.25
CA SER A 28 -7.20 -13.75 -7.81
C SER A 28 -7.26 -13.57 -6.29
N TYR A 29 -6.13 -13.64 -5.59
CA TYR A 29 -6.07 -13.41 -4.14
C TYR A 29 -5.63 -11.98 -3.79
N ARG A 30 -6.09 -11.50 -2.63
CA ARG A 30 -5.73 -10.20 -2.07
C ARG A 30 -4.85 -10.41 -0.84
N THR A 31 -3.63 -9.90 -0.88
CA THR A 31 -2.73 -9.88 0.28
C THR A 31 -3.07 -8.67 1.16
N TRP A 32 -3.17 -8.89 2.47
CA TRP A 32 -3.53 -7.85 3.43
C TRP A 32 -2.31 -7.00 3.76
N ARG A 33 -2.45 -5.67 3.71
CA ARG A 33 -1.46 -4.72 4.23
C ARG A 33 -2.18 -3.77 5.16
N VAL A 34 -1.80 -3.78 6.43
CA VAL A 34 -2.27 -2.87 7.47
C VAL A 34 -1.06 -2.52 8.34
N GLY A 35 -1.05 -1.34 8.95
CA GLY A 35 -0.04 -0.96 9.93
C GLY A 35 1.31 -0.50 9.38
N VAL A 36 1.42 -0.16 8.09
CA VAL A 36 2.71 0.25 7.50
C VAL A 36 3.25 1.54 8.11
N ALA A 37 2.40 2.53 8.38
CA ALA A 37 2.86 3.76 9.02
C ALA A 37 3.26 3.53 10.48
N ASP A 38 2.53 2.69 11.22
CA ASP A 38 2.88 2.35 12.60
C ASP A 38 4.22 1.61 12.68
N MET A 39 4.48 0.71 11.72
CA MET A 39 5.77 0.02 11.59
C MET A 39 6.91 1.02 11.41
N LEU A 40 6.76 1.98 10.50
CA LEU A 40 7.76 3.03 10.26
C LEU A 40 8.02 3.84 11.52
N MET A 41 6.96 4.24 12.24
CA MET A 41 7.09 4.96 13.50
C MET A 41 7.76 4.15 14.61
N HIS A 42 7.53 2.83 14.66
CA HIS A 42 8.23 1.95 15.58
C HIS A 42 9.73 1.88 15.27
N LEU A 43 10.07 1.78 13.99
CA LEU A 43 11.45 1.71 13.50
C LEU A 43 12.18 3.06 13.54
N GLY A 44 11.49 4.18 13.80
CA GLY A 44 12.10 5.50 13.82
C GLY A 44 12.47 6.02 12.43
N ILE A 45 11.69 5.66 11.41
CA ILE A 45 11.97 6.02 10.01
C ILE A 45 10.83 6.89 9.46
N PRO A 46 11.11 8.07 8.89
CA PRO A 46 10.10 8.91 8.26
C PRO A 46 9.55 8.28 6.97
N TYR A 47 8.26 8.51 6.70
CA TYR A 47 7.55 7.90 5.57
C TYR A 47 8.12 8.35 4.21
N ASN A 48 8.53 9.61 4.09
CA ASN A 48 9.07 10.25 2.89
C ASN A 48 10.60 10.24 2.87
N SER A 49 11.21 9.05 2.89
CA SER A 49 12.66 8.89 2.81
C SER A 49 13.08 7.80 1.84
N ALA A 50 14.31 7.91 1.32
CA ALA A 50 14.90 6.89 0.45
C ALA A 50 14.96 5.51 1.12
N GLY A 51 15.24 5.48 2.44
CA GLY A 51 15.24 4.25 3.22
C GLY A 51 13.86 3.58 3.26
N THR A 52 12.81 4.38 3.42
CA THR A 52 11.43 3.89 3.40
C THR A 52 11.02 3.36 2.03
N TYR A 53 11.35 4.05 0.93
CA TYR A 53 11.02 3.57 -0.41
C TYR A 53 11.71 2.23 -0.74
N ARG A 54 12.99 2.08 -0.37
CA ARG A 54 13.67 0.78 -0.48
C ARG A 54 13.00 -0.29 0.37
N MET A 55 12.62 0.04 1.61
CA MET A 55 11.94 -0.91 2.48
C MET A 55 10.57 -1.33 1.92
N PHE A 56 9.80 -0.41 1.36
CA PHE A 56 8.54 -0.72 0.69
C PHE A 56 8.75 -1.69 -0.47
N GLY A 57 9.74 -1.44 -1.32
CA GLY A 57 10.10 -2.36 -2.40
C GLY A 57 10.50 -3.75 -1.88
N ARG A 58 11.30 -3.82 -0.81
CA ARG A 58 11.70 -5.08 -0.18
C ARG A 58 10.53 -5.89 0.37
N ILE A 59 9.60 -5.23 1.07
CA ILE A 59 8.39 -5.89 1.60
C ILE A 59 7.49 -6.32 0.44
N ALA A 60 7.39 -5.51 -0.61
CA ALA A 60 6.62 -5.80 -1.81
C ALA A 60 7.16 -7.05 -2.53
N GLU A 61 8.48 -7.11 -2.74
CA GLU A 61 9.19 -8.25 -3.33
C GLU A 61 8.93 -9.52 -2.52
N TRP A 62 9.21 -9.47 -1.21
CA TRP A 62 9.09 -10.61 -0.32
C TRP A 62 7.68 -11.21 -0.33
N LEU A 63 6.65 -10.34 -0.22
CA LEU A 63 5.26 -10.78 -0.27
C LEU A 63 4.89 -11.40 -1.61
N SER A 64 5.31 -10.81 -2.73
CA SER A 64 5.01 -11.36 -4.06
C SER A 64 5.71 -12.68 -4.30
N TYR A 65 6.99 -12.79 -3.95
CA TYR A 65 7.77 -14.01 -4.11
C TYR A 65 7.13 -15.17 -3.37
N HIS A 66 6.91 -15.02 -2.06
CA HIS A 66 6.35 -16.09 -1.24
C HIS A 66 4.90 -16.39 -1.58
N SER A 67 4.10 -15.38 -1.95
CA SER A 67 2.71 -15.63 -2.37
C SER A 67 2.63 -16.38 -3.69
N MET A 68 3.54 -16.14 -4.63
CA MET A 68 3.62 -16.91 -5.87
C MET A 68 4.19 -18.31 -5.64
N ALA A 69 5.22 -18.45 -4.82
CA ALA A 69 5.78 -19.76 -4.45
C ALA A 69 4.73 -20.67 -3.80
N GLU A 70 3.89 -20.12 -2.92
CA GLU A 70 2.77 -20.86 -2.33
C GLU A 70 1.73 -21.25 -3.39
N SER A 71 1.43 -20.33 -4.32
CA SER A 71 0.53 -20.63 -5.44
C SER A 71 1.05 -21.74 -6.36
N VAL A 72 2.38 -21.91 -6.49
CA VAL A 72 3.00 -23.05 -7.15
C VAL A 72 2.81 -24.35 -6.34
N GLN A 73 2.93 -24.32 -5.01
CA GLN A 73 2.65 -25.50 -4.19
C GLN A 73 1.19 -25.95 -4.33
N LEU A 74 0.25 -24.99 -4.35
CA LEU A 74 -1.16 -25.27 -4.61
C LEU A 74 -1.39 -25.83 -6.02
N ALA A 75 -0.60 -25.42 -7.02
CA ALA A 75 -0.72 -25.97 -8.37
C ALA A 75 -0.29 -27.44 -8.43
N LYS A 76 0.71 -27.85 -7.64
CA LYS A 76 1.14 -29.25 -7.56
C LYS A 76 0.05 -30.18 -7.02
N THR A 77 -0.79 -29.71 -6.10
CA THR A 77 -1.86 -30.52 -5.49
C THR A 77 -3.21 -30.37 -6.20
N HIS A 78 -3.53 -29.19 -6.73
CA HIS A 78 -4.85 -28.87 -7.29
C HIS A 78 -4.85 -28.57 -8.80
N GLY A 79 -3.69 -28.65 -9.45
CA GLY A 79 -3.47 -28.21 -10.81
C GLY A 79 -3.38 -26.68 -10.94
N PRO A 80 -2.74 -26.17 -12.00
CA PRO A 80 -2.68 -24.72 -12.26
C PRO A 80 -4.06 -24.13 -12.58
N PHE A 81 -4.14 -22.80 -12.71
CA PHE A 81 -5.35 -22.17 -13.20
C PHE A 81 -5.68 -22.62 -14.65
N PRO A 82 -6.96 -22.66 -15.07
CA PRO A 82 -7.37 -23.29 -16.33
C PRO A 82 -6.69 -22.74 -17.59
N LEU A 83 -6.40 -21.43 -17.62
CA LEU A 83 -5.78 -20.75 -18.76
C LEU A 83 -4.25 -20.66 -18.68
N PHE A 84 -3.60 -21.42 -17.78
CA PHE A 84 -2.15 -21.35 -17.58
C PHE A 84 -1.36 -21.55 -18.88
N GLY A 85 -1.73 -22.55 -19.69
CA GLY A 85 -1.05 -22.84 -20.95
C GLY A 85 -1.15 -21.74 -22.03
N GLN A 86 -2.03 -20.75 -21.85
CA GLN A 86 -2.19 -19.59 -22.74
C GLN A 86 -1.66 -18.30 -22.10
N SER A 87 -1.10 -18.38 -20.90
CA SER A 87 -0.64 -17.22 -20.15
C SER A 87 0.83 -16.95 -20.38
N ALA A 88 1.26 -15.71 -20.13
CA ALA A 88 2.65 -15.30 -20.24
C ALA A 88 3.60 -16.04 -19.27
N TYR A 89 3.06 -16.74 -18.26
CA TYR A 89 3.86 -17.56 -17.34
C TYR A 89 4.59 -18.71 -18.03
N VAL A 90 4.06 -19.23 -19.15
CA VAL A 90 4.76 -20.29 -19.92
C VAL A 90 6.08 -19.78 -20.49
N ASP A 91 6.14 -18.49 -20.81
CA ASP A 91 7.33 -17.79 -21.30
C ASP A 91 8.21 -17.26 -20.16
N GLY A 92 7.89 -17.57 -18.90
CA GLY A 92 8.62 -17.08 -17.73
C GLY A 92 8.37 -15.60 -17.39
N LYS A 93 7.37 -14.96 -18.01
CA LYS A 93 7.02 -13.56 -17.73
C LYS A 93 6.15 -13.48 -16.47
N LEU A 94 6.56 -12.59 -15.56
CA LEU A 94 5.86 -12.34 -14.29
C LEU A 94 4.93 -11.12 -14.43
N PRO A 95 3.87 -11.01 -13.62
CA PRO A 95 2.85 -9.99 -13.78
C PRO A 95 3.22 -8.67 -13.11
N PHE A 96 4.51 -8.35 -12.94
CA PHE A 96 4.98 -7.11 -12.34
C PHE A 96 6.31 -6.69 -12.99
N ALA A 97 6.69 -5.42 -12.81
CA ALA A 97 7.86 -4.87 -13.47
C ALA A 97 9.17 -5.51 -12.96
N GLY A 98 9.27 -5.77 -11.64
CA GLY A 98 10.51 -6.26 -11.05
C GLY A 98 11.69 -5.39 -11.46
N ASP A 99 12.76 -6.00 -11.96
CA ASP A 99 13.94 -5.29 -12.47
C ASP A 99 13.92 -4.98 -13.98
N ASP A 100 12.81 -5.25 -14.66
CA ASP A 100 12.66 -4.98 -16.11
C ASP A 100 12.40 -3.49 -16.42
N TYR A 101 12.36 -2.61 -15.40
CA TYR A 101 12.13 -1.17 -15.54
C TYR A 101 13.39 -0.35 -15.20
N PRO A 102 13.64 0.79 -15.88
CA PRO A 102 14.80 1.64 -15.59
C PRO A 102 14.94 1.96 -14.12
N TYR A 103 16.16 1.77 -13.62
CA TYR A 103 16.48 1.88 -12.21
C TYR A 103 16.55 3.32 -11.71
N HIS A 104 16.14 3.54 -10.47
CA HIS A 104 16.40 4.75 -9.70
C HIS A 104 17.10 4.42 -8.37
N GLU A 105 18.06 5.25 -7.93
CA GLU A 105 18.91 5.02 -6.72
C GLU A 105 18.11 4.72 -5.44
N TRP A 106 16.88 5.22 -5.36
CA TRP A 106 15.97 5.04 -4.24
C TRP A 106 15.16 3.74 -4.28
N GLU A 107 15.28 2.95 -5.35
CA GLU A 107 14.55 1.70 -5.54
C GLU A 107 15.29 0.50 -4.95
N HIS A 108 14.50 -0.53 -4.64
CA HIS A 108 14.94 -1.83 -4.18
C HIS A 108 15.08 -2.82 -5.34
N HIS A 109 16.23 -3.47 -5.44
CA HIS A 109 16.55 -4.51 -6.43
C HIS A 109 16.03 -5.87 -5.99
N ALA A 110 15.84 -6.80 -6.95
CA ALA A 110 15.61 -8.19 -6.61
C ALA A 110 16.67 -8.71 -5.63
N THR A 111 16.22 -9.32 -4.54
CA THR A 111 17.07 -10.01 -3.57
C THR A 111 16.75 -11.51 -3.48
N LEU A 112 15.63 -11.94 -4.04
CA LEU A 112 15.17 -13.32 -4.04
C LEU A 112 15.46 -14.02 -5.37
N ASP A 113 15.50 -15.35 -5.34
CA ASP A 113 15.81 -16.17 -6.52
C ASP A 113 14.60 -16.32 -7.45
N TRP A 114 14.30 -15.24 -8.17
CA TRP A 114 13.20 -15.21 -9.13
C TRP A 114 13.38 -16.17 -10.29
N ASP A 115 14.61 -16.52 -10.66
CA ASP A 115 14.87 -17.47 -11.74
C ASP A 115 14.48 -18.89 -11.33
N ALA A 116 14.81 -19.32 -10.11
CA ALA A 116 14.32 -20.57 -9.57
C ALA A 116 12.79 -20.60 -9.52
N LEU A 117 12.15 -19.52 -9.05
CA LEU A 117 10.68 -19.45 -9.00
C LEU A 117 10.04 -19.48 -10.40
N LYS A 118 10.62 -18.79 -11.39
CA LYS A 118 10.16 -18.84 -12.80
C LYS A 118 10.22 -20.27 -13.34
N GLN A 119 11.33 -20.98 -13.11
CA GLN A 119 11.49 -22.38 -13.53
C GLN A 119 10.46 -23.28 -12.85
N ASP A 120 10.22 -23.09 -11.56
CA ASP A 120 9.21 -23.82 -10.80
C ASP A 120 7.79 -23.57 -11.34
N ILE A 121 7.45 -22.31 -11.66
CA ILE A 121 6.17 -21.94 -12.29
C ILE A 121 6.04 -22.62 -13.67
N GLN A 122 7.07 -22.60 -14.51
CA GLN A 122 7.02 -23.22 -15.83
C GLN A 122 6.86 -24.74 -15.74
N LYS A 123 7.50 -25.38 -14.76
CA LYS A 123 7.48 -26.83 -14.57
C LYS A 123 6.17 -27.33 -13.95
N HIS A 124 5.65 -26.63 -12.95
CA HIS A 124 4.54 -27.10 -12.13
C HIS A 124 3.24 -26.33 -12.34
N GLY A 125 3.31 -25.19 -13.03
CA GLY A 125 2.23 -24.23 -13.13
C GLY A 125 2.05 -23.40 -11.86
N ILE A 126 1.12 -22.45 -11.93
CA ILE A 126 0.72 -21.61 -10.79
C ILE A 126 -0.80 -21.70 -10.62
N ARG A 127 -1.28 -21.75 -9.38
CA ARG A 127 -2.72 -21.95 -9.09
C ARG A 127 -3.54 -20.69 -9.34
N ASN A 128 -2.93 -19.53 -9.14
CA ASN A 128 -3.59 -18.23 -9.18
C ASN A 128 -2.98 -17.33 -10.23
N VAL A 129 -3.84 -16.67 -11.02
CA VAL A 129 -3.40 -15.76 -12.07
C VAL A 129 -2.65 -14.56 -11.48
N LEU A 130 -3.18 -14.00 -10.38
CA LEU A 130 -2.58 -12.92 -9.61
C LEU A 130 -2.70 -13.22 -8.12
N THR A 131 -1.63 -12.98 -7.38
CA THR A 131 -1.53 -13.33 -5.95
C THR A 131 -1.48 -12.11 -5.04
N THR A 132 -1.09 -10.94 -5.56
CA THR A 132 -0.88 -9.73 -4.76
C THR A 132 -1.65 -8.51 -5.31
N THR A 133 -2.24 -7.75 -4.38
CA THR A 133 -2.88 -6.43 -4.59
C THR A 133 -2.92 -5.71 -3.25
N ILE A 134 -2.96 -4.38 -3.27
CA ILE A 134 -3.19 -3.58 -2.06
C ILE A 134 -4.61 -3.01 -2.12
N ALA A 135 -5.50 -3.55 -1.29
CA ALA A 135 -6.88 -3.10 -1.19
C ALA A 135 -7.05 -2.03 -0.10
N PRO A 136 -8.14 -1.22 -0.15
CA PRO A 136 -8.51 -0.37 0.98
C PRO A 136 -8.77 -1.22 2.23
N THR A 137 -8.29 -0.77 3.38
CA THR A 137 -8.40 -1.53 4.63
C THR A 137 -9.12 -0.80 5.74
N GLY A 138 -9.93 0.23 5.45
CA GLY A 138 -10.51 1.13 6.46
C GLY A 138 -11.12 0.40 7.66
N THR A 139 -12.10 -0.48 7.44
CA THR A 139 -12.75 -1.20 8.55
C THR A 139 -11.82 -2.18 9.27
N ILE A 140 -10.99 -2.92 8.53
CA ILE A 140 -10.14 -3.96 9.13
C ILE A 140 -8.96 -3.37 9.89
N SER A 141 -8.43 -2.21 9.46
CA SER A 141 -7.36 -1.51 10.17
C SER A 141 -7.88 -0.89 11.46
N MET A 142 -9.13 -0.41 11.47
CA MET A 142 -9.80 0.01 12.70
C MET A 142 -9.97 -1.14 13.70
N ILE A 143 -10.38 -2.33 13.22
CA ILE A 143 -10.49 -3.53 14.09
C ILE A 143 -9.12 -3.94 14.62
N ALA A 144 -8.08 -3.88 13.78
CA ALA A 144 -6.72 -4.22 14.17
C ALA A 144 -6.02 -3.14 15.00
N GLY A 145 -6.62 -1.95 15.15
CA GLY A 145 -6.03 -0.83 15.88
C GLY A 145 -4.74 -0.29 15.25
N CYS A 146 -4.64 -0.26 13.92
CA CYS A 146 -3.44 0.21 13.21
C CYS A 146 -3.80 1.09 11.99
N SER A 147 -2.78 1.70 11.37
CA SER A 147 -2.90 2.48 10.14
C SER A 147 -3.46 1.65 8.99
N SER A 148 -4.17 2.33 8.09
CA SER A 148 -4.84 1.73 6.95
C SER A 148 -3.86 1.49 5.80
N GLY A 149 -3.80 0.25 5.30
CA GLY A 149 -3.16 -0.04 4.02
C GLY A 149 -1.66 0.19 4.09
N ILE A 150 -1.19 0.87 3.05
CA ILE A 150 0.15 1.44 2.97
C ILE A 150 0.12 2.97 3.20
N GLU A 151 -1.00 3.52 3.68
CA GLU A 151 -1.17 4.97 3.82
C GLU A 151 -0.32 5.52 4.97
N PRO A 152 0.23 6.74 4.86
CA PRO A 152 0.66 7.48 6.03
C PRO A 152 -0.56 7.79 6.91
N VAL A 153 -0.35 8.02 8.21
CA VAL A 153 -1.45 8.40 9.09
C VAL A 153 -2.02 9.76 8.65
N PHE A 154 -3.34 9.86 8.57
CA PHE A 154 -3.98 11.14 8.24
C PHE A 154 -3.84 12.15 9.37
N SER A 155 -3.94 11.67 10.61
CA SER A 155 -3.80 12.45 11.83
C SER A 155 -3.21 11.57 12.94
N LEU A 156 -2.26 12.13 13.69
CA LEU A 156 -1.64 11.52 14.87
C LEU A 156 -2.52 11.64 16.12
N ALA A 157 -3.48 12.56 16.12
CA ALA A 157 -4.43 12.70 17.21
C ALA A 157 -5.72 13.33 16.69
N TYR A 158 -6.83 12.63 16.85
CA TYR A 158 -8.13 13.08 16.38
C TYR A 158 -9.18 12.95 17.46
N THR A 159 -10.15 13.84 17.40
CA THR A 159 -11.28 13.86 18.32
C THR A 159 -12.48 13.25 17.63
N LYS A 160 -13.10 12.25 18.24
CA LYS A 160 -14.35 11.67 17.77
C LYS A 160 -15.46 12.02 18.75
N THR A 161 -16.41 12.81 18.28
CA THR A 161 -17.65 13.07 19.01
C THR A 161 -18.65 11.97 18.69
N VAL A 162 -19.11 11.27 19.72
CA VAL A 162 -20.20 10.29 19.66
C VAL A 162 -21.33 10.77 20.56
N LEU A 163 -22.52 10.13 20.47
CA LEU A 163 -23.70 10.48 21.28
C LEU A 163 -23.42 10.56 22.79
N VAL A 164 -22.44 9.79 23.28
CA VAL A 164 -22.10 9.67 24.71
C VAL A 164 -21.00 10.63 25.17
N GLY A 165 -20.43 11.43 24.26
CA GLY A 165 -19.37 12.38 24.58
C GLY A 165 -18.28 12.47 23.51
N THR A 166 -17.27 13.27 23.83
CA THR A 166 -16.12 13.53 22.97
C THR A 166 -14.93 12.70 23.45
N PHE A 167 -14.40 11.84 22.58
CA PHE A 167 -13.25 10.97 22.87
C PHE A 167 -12.04 11.41 22.05
N HIS A 168 -10.89 11.48 22.69
CA HIS A 168 -9.62 11.78 22.03
C HIS A 168 -8.89 10.47 21.72
N TYR A 169 -8.59 10.26 20.44
CA TYR A 169 -7.83 9.11 19.96
C TYR A 169 -6.48 9.60 19.46
N GLY A 170 -5.40 9.06 20.03
CA GLY A 170 -4.05 9.26 19.52
C GLY A 170 -3.61 8.10 18.63
N CYS A 171 -2.69 8.35 17.72
CA CYS A 171 -1.89 7.33 17.05
C CYS A 171 -1.28 6.44 18.14
N PRO A 172 -1.51 5.11 18.10
CA PRO A 172 -1.07 4.22 19.17
C PRO A 172 0.43 4.32 19.45
N VAL A 173 1.24 4.46 18.40
CA VAL A 173 2.70 4.56 18.51
C VAL A 173 3.14 5.84 19.21
N LEU A 174 2.54 6.98 18.83
CA LEU A 174 2.83 8.26 19.45
C LEU A 174 2.40 8.27 20.92
N SER A 175 1.17 7.82 21.20
CA SER A 175 0.63 7.76 22.56
C SER A 175 1.47 6.88 23.48
N LEU A 176 2.05 5.80 22.95
CA LEU A 176 2.91 4.90 23.71
C LEU A 176 4.29 5.53 23.99
N LYS A 177 4.91 6.16 23.01
CA LYS A 177 6.28 6.69 23.11
C LYS A 177 6.35 8.08 23.76
N HIS A 178 5.36 8.93 23.52
CA HIS A 178 5.33 10.33 23.96
C HIS A 178 3.92 10.74 24.46
N PRO A 179 3.43 10.17 25.57
CA PRO A 179 2.10 10.48 26.09
C PRO A 179 1.92 11.99 26.39
N ASP A 180 2.98 12.67 26.81
CA ASP A 180 2.96 14.06 27.26
C ASP A 180 2.71 15.07 26.12
N ILE A 181 2.93 14.69 24.86
CA ILE A 181 2.77 15.59 23.70
C ILE A 181 1.48 15.32 22.91
N VAL A 182 0.73 14.25 23.23
CA VAL A 182 -0.49 13.88 22.50
C VAL A 182 -1.51 15.02 22.48
N GLN A 183 -1.69 15.72 23.60
CA GLN A 183 -2.62 16.85 23.69
C GLN A 183 -2.15 18.05 22.87
N GLN A 184 -0.83 18.30 22.84
CA GLN A 184 -0.25 19.38 22.03
C GLN A 184 -0.40 19.09 20.53
N VAL A 185 -0.15 17.85 20.12
CA VAL A 185 -0.36 17.37 18.75
C VAL A 185 -1.83 17.46 18.36
N ALA A 186 -2.76 17.06 19.24
CA ALA A 186 -4.20 17.19 19.02
C ALA A 186 -4.61 18.67 18.84
N ALA A 187 -4.10 19.57 19.69
CA ALA A 187 -4.33 21.00 19.57
C ALA A 187 -3.74 21.58 18.27
N ASN A 188 -2.65 21.00 17.76
CA ASN A 188 -2.05 21.33 16.47
C ASN A 188 -2.70 20.59 15.28
N GLY A 189 -3.99 20.25 15.37
CA GLY A 189 -4.72 19.60 14.28
C GLY A 189 -4.37 18.13 14.05
N GLY A 190 -3.76 17.48 15.05
CA GLY A 190 -3.33 16.09 14.95
C GLY A 190 -2.07 15.92 14.10
N VAL A 191 -1.27 16.96 13.97
CA VAL A 191 -0.06 16.98 13.16
C VAL A 191 1.15 17.24 14.07
N MET A 192 2.26 16.55 13.81
CA MET A 192 3.46 16.71 14.63
C MET A 192 4.00 18.13 14.51
N ILE A 193 4.31 18.74 15.66
CA ILE A 193 4.95 20.06 15.73
C ILE A 193 6.44 19.87 15.45
N PRO A 194 7.05 20.61 14.51
CA PRO A 194 8.50 20.57 14.31
C PRO A 194 9.25 20.87 15.62
N ASP A 195 10.38 20.21 15.83
CA ASP A 195 11.29 20.42 16.97
C ASP A 195 10.73 20.12 18.38
N ILE A 196 9.51 19.58 18.51
CA ILE A 196 8.94 19.19 19.82
C ILE A 196 9.66 17.97 20.43
N ILE A 197 10.16 17.08 19.57
CA ILE A 197 11.00 15.93 19.90
C ILE A 197 12.08 15.78 18.83
N PRO A 198 13.26 15.20 19.15
CA PRO A 198 14.37 15.08 18.20
C PRO A 198 14.06 14.31 16.91
N ASP A 199 13.07 13.42 16.94
CA ASP A 199 12.66 12.54 15.84
C ASP A 199 11.25 12.86 15.30
N ALA A 200 10.82 14.13 15.40
CA ALA A 200 9.48 14.59 15.00
C ALA A 200 9.09 14.16 13.56
N ASP A 201 10.05 14.13 12.63
CA ASP A 201 9.83 13.74 11.23
C ASP A 201 9.32 12.30 11.05
N VAL A 202 9.62 11.41 11.99
CA VAL A 202 9.13 10.01 12.01
C VAL A 202 7.59 9.97 12.04
N TYR A 203 6.99 10.99 12.62
CA TYR A 203 5.55 11.11 12.81
C TYR A 203 4.87 11.94 11.72
N CYS A 204 5.51 12.14 10.56
CA CYS A 204 4.92 12.89 9.45
C CYS A 204 3.53 12.34 9.06
N THR A 205 2.55 13.25 8.96
CA THR A 205 1.19 12.92 8.54
C THR A 205 1.02 13.00 7.03
N ALA A 206 -0.07 12.45 6.50
CA ALA A 206 -0.42 12.51 5.09
C ALA A 206 -0.43 13.94 4.51
N ARG A 207 -0.75 14.94 5.35
CA ARG A 207 -0.82 16.37 5.00
C ARG A 207 0.55 17.06 4.98
N GLN A 208 1.55 16.49 5.67
CA GLN A 208 2.93 17.01 5.72
C GLN A 208 3.83 16.37 4.65
N ILE A 209 3.35 15.39 3.92
CA ILE A 209 4.09 14.70 2.86
C ILE A 209 3.69 15.30 1.52
N HIS A 210 4.67 15.74 0.73
CA HIS A 210 4.43 16.30 -0.59
C HIS A 210 3.87 15.24 -1.55
N TRP A 211 3.06 15.67 -2.52
CA TRP A 211 2.33 14.74 -3.39
C TRP A 211 3.27 13.88 -4.24
N THR A 212 4.45 14.38 -4.62
CA THR A 212 5.46 13.59 -5.34
C THR A 212 5.97 12.43 -4.49
N ASP A 213 6.19 12.66 -3.20
CA ASP A 213 6.61 11.63 -2.24
C ASP A 213 5.54 10.56 -2.03
N HIS A 214 4.25 10.94 -2.07
CA HIS A 214 3.16 9.96 -2.08
C HIS A 214 3.20 9.09 -3.34
N VAL A 215 3.50 9.66 -4.51
CA VAL A 215 3.62 8.93 -5.78
C VAL A 215 4.81 7.97 -5.73
N PHE A 216 5.97 8.41 -5.23
CA PHE A 216 7.16 7.57 -5.05
C PHE A 216 6.91 6.41 -4.09
N ALA A 217 6.25 6.69 -2.97
CA ALA A 217 5.83 5.65 -2.03
C ALA A 217 4.96 4.60 -2.74
N GLN A 218 4.00 5.01 -3.58
CA GLN A 218 3.19 4.06 -4.34
C GLN A 218 4.01 3.26 -5.36
N ALA A 219 4.88 3.93 -6.11
CA ALA A 219 5.73 3.32 -7.13
C ALA A 219 6.63 2.22 -6.55
N ALA A 220 7.24 2.48 -5.39
CA ALA A 220 8.08 1.52 -4.67
C ALA A 220 7.33 0.21 -4.38
N TRP A 221 6.05 0.28 -4.02
CA TRP A 221 5.22 -0.91 -3.88
C TRP A 221 4.82 -1.50 -5.24
N GLN A 222 4.40 -0.68 -6.20
CA GLN A 222 3.82 -1.14 -7.47
C GLN A 222 4.79 -2.00 -8.28
N ARG A 223 6.10 -1.72 -8.19
CA ARG A 223 7.17 -2.45 -8.89
C ARG A 223 7.06 -3.97 -8.75
N TRP A 224 6.66 -4.45 -7.57
CA TRP A 224 6.56 -5.87 -7.26
C TRP A 224 5.12 -6.39 -7.17
N MET A 225 4.10 -5.54 -7.39
CA MET A 225 2.69 -5.94 -7.24
C MET A 225 2.07 -6.43 -8.55
N GLY A 226 1.45 -7.60 -8.48
CA GLY A 226 0.78 -8.23 -9.62
C GLY A 226 -0.48 -7.50 -10.08
N ASN A 227 -1.10 -6.69 -9.21
CA ASN A 227 -2.32 -5.93 -9.49
C ASN A 227 -2.21 -4.48 -8.96
N SER A 228 -3.26 -3.68 -9.15
CA SER A 228 -3.31 -2.28 -8.71
C SER A 228 -3.26 -2.11 -7.19
N ILE A 229 -2.89 -0.89 -6.80
CA ILE A 229 -2.76 -0.43 -5.43
C ILE A 229 -3.83 0.62 -5.13
N SER A 230 -4.52 0.47 -4.00
CA SER A 230 -5.35 1.53 -3.42
C SER A 230 -4.51 2.36 -2.45
N LYS A 231 -3.91 3.43 -2.95
CA LYS A 231 -3.24 4.46 -2.16
C LYS A 231 -3.72 5.85 -2.59
N THR A 232 -3.88 6.73 -1.62
CA THR A 232 -4.33 8.10 -1.81
C THR A 232 -3.13 9.03 -1.87
N ILE A 233 -3.03 9.78 -2.96
CA ILE A 233 -2.09 10.89 -3.14
C ILE A 233 -2.77 12.13 -2.55
N ASN A 234 -2.41 12.46 -1.31
CA ASN A 234 -2.95 13.63 -0.62
C ASN A 234 -2.23 14.88 -1.11
N MET A 235 -2.99 15.86 -1.59
CA MET A 235 -2.51 17.13 -2.11
C MET A 235 -3.01 18.28 -1.24
N ALA A 236 -2.17 19.30 -1.06
CA ALA A 236 -2.54 20.52 -0.38
C ALA A 236 -3.62 21.30 -1.16
N ALA A 237 -4.37 22.15 -0.46
CA ALA A 237 -5.49 22.89 -1.07
C ALA A 237 -5.04 23.89 -2.15
N ASN A 238 -3.80 24.38 -2.04
CA ASN A 238 -3.16 25.29 -3.00
C ASN A 238 -2.62 24.57 -4.25
N CYS A 239 -2.59 23.22 -4.28
CA CYS A 239 -2.17 22.47 -5.48
C CYS A 239 -3.06 22.83 -6.68
N THR A 240 -2.40 23.07 -7.81
CA THR A 240 -2.98 23.52 -9.07
C THR A 240 -3.47 22.35 -9.92
N ILE A 241 -4.20 22.67 -10.99
CA ILE A 241 -4.57 21.67 -12.02
C ILE A 241 -3.32 21.05 -12.65
N GLN A 242 -2.25 21.83 -12.79
CA GLN A 242 -0.99 21.36 -13.36
C GLN A 242 -0.32 20.35 -12.42
N ASP A 243 -0.32 20.59 -11.11
CA ASP A 243 0.20 19.62 -10.12
C ASP A 243 -0.57 18.29 -10.16
N VAL A 244 -1.90 18.36 -10.30
CA VAL A 244 -2.73 17.14 -10.45
C VAL A 244 -2.35 16.38 -11.72
N ARG A 245 -2.19 17.08 -12.85
CA ARG A 245 -1.74 16.49 -14.11
C ARG A 245 -0.36 15.84 -13.95
N ASP A 246 0.57 16.54 -13.33
CA ASP A 246 1.95 16.09 -13.17
C ASP A 246 2.04 14.88 -12.24
N ALA A 247 1.15 14.75 -11.25
CA ALA A 247 1.03 13.52 -10.47
C ALA A 247 0.68 12.30 -11.32
N TYR A 248 -0.25 12.42 -12.28
CA TYR A 248 -0.58 11.32 -13.20
C TYR A 248 0.58 11.01 -14.14
N VAL A 249 1.25 12.03 -14.69
CA VAL A 249 2.39 11.86 -15.60
C VAL A 249 3.56 11.20 -14.87
N LEU A 250 3.90 11.68 -13.67
CA LEU A 250 4.94 11.12 -12.82
C LEU A 250 4.62 9.67 -12.47
N ALA A 251 3.40 9.38 -12.01
CA ALA A 251 3.00 8.03 -11.67
C ALA A 251 3.12 7.08 -12.87
N HIS A 252 2.67 7.51 -14.05
CA HIS A 252 2.83 6.74 -15.28
C HIS A 252 4.31 6.49 -15.62
N SER A 253 5.16 7.51 -15.49
CA SER A 253 6.61 7.39 -15.75
C SER A 253 7.32 6.46 -14.78
N LEU A 254 6.77 6.28 -13.57
CA LEU A 254 7.29 5.38 -12.54
C LEU A 254 6.64 3.97 -12.59
N GLY A 255 5.86 3.67 -13.64
CA GLY A 255 5.23 2.36 -13.81
C GLY A 255 4.01 2.10 -12.91
N CYS A 256 3.41 3.15 -12.32
CA CYS A 256 2.16 3.01 -11.59
C CYS A 256 1.00 2.64 -12.54
N ARG A 257 0.21 1.62 -12.16
CA ARG A 257 -0.95 1.18 -12.96
C ARG A 257 -2.17 2.09 -12.83
N GLY A 258 -2.19 2.89 -11.78
CA GLY A 258 -3.25 3.87 -11.48
C GLY A 258 -2.92 4.60 -10.20
N ILE A 259 -3.52 5.77 -10.00
CA ILE A 259 -3.39 6.56 -8.77
C ILE A 259 -4.75 7.14 -8.38
N THR A 260 -4.93 7.42 -7.10
CA THR A 260 -6.09 8.15 -6.57
C THR A 260 -5.62 9.46 -5.98
N VAL A 261 -6.02 10.58 -6.56
CA VAL A 261 -5.69 11.92 -6.03
C VAL A 261 -6.82 12.40 -5.11
N TYR A 262 -6.46 12.91 -3.94
CA TYR A 262 -7.33 13.67 -3.06
C TYR A 262 -6.69 15.03 -2.78
N ARG A 263 -7.32 16.09 -3.27
CA ARG A 263 -6.88 17.47 -3.00
C ARG A 263 -7.67 18.01 -1.83
N ASP A 264 -6.98 18.55 -0.83
CA ASP A 264 -7.64 19.14 0.32
C ASP A 264 -8.63 20.24 -0.14
N THR A 265 -9.75 20.37 0.57
CA THR A 265 -10.90 21.24 0.20
C THR A 265 -11.65 20.89 -1.10
N SER A 266 -11.34 19.77 -1.77
CA SER A 266 -12.08 19.38 -2.99
C SER A 266 -13.44 18.72 -2.72
N ARG A 267 -13.84 18.56 -1.46
CA ARG A 267 -15.13 18.03 -1.03
C ARG A 267 -15.72 18.91 0.08
N ASP A 268 -17.03 19.13 0.04
CA ASP A 268 -17.75 19.99 0.98
C ASP A 268 -17.84 19.42 2.41
N VAL A 269 -17.72 18.10 2.55
CA VAL A 269 -17.79 17.38 3.83
C VAL A 269 -16.57 16.47 3.98
N GLN A 270 -15.79 16.68 5.04
CA GLN A 270 -14.67 15.83 5.42
C GLN A 270 -15.08 14.92 6.59
N VAL A 271 -14.78 13.62 6.50
CA VAL A 271 -15.12 12.64 7.56
C VAL A 271 -14.18 12.76 8.77
N LEU A 272 -12.99 13.32 8.56
CA LEU A 272 -11.97 13.56 9.58
C LEU A 272 -11.74 15.07 9.70
N GLU A 273 -12.26 15.67 10.76
CA GLU A 273 -12.04 17.08 11.07
C GLU A 273 -10.67 17.24 11.76
N SER A 274 -9.81 18.06 11.18
CA SER A 274 -8.58 18.57 11.80
C SER A 274 -8.60 20.09 11.71
N SER A 275 -7.84 20.79 12.55
CA SER A 275 -7.80 22.25 12.50
C SER A 275 -7.40 22.76 11.10
N ASN A 276 -7.90 23.95 10.73
CA ASN A 276 -7.73 24.62 9.42
C ASN A 276 -6.28 25.00 9.06
N VAL A 277 -5.27 24.34 9.65
CA VAL A 277 -3.87 24.58 9.33
C VAL A 277 -3.61 24.07 7.92
N GLN A 278 -3.21 24.97 7.02
CA GLN A 278 -2.70 24.61 5.70
C GLN A 278 -1.21 24.29 5.80
N TYR A 279 -0.82 23.18 5.19
CA TYR A 279 0.57 22.75 5.08
C TYR A 279 0.97 22.85 3.60
N ASP A 280 2.15 23.41 3.36
CA ASP A 280 2.76 23.51 2.03
C ASP A 280 4.02 22.64 2.00
N PRO A 281 3.86 21.30 1.94
CA PRO A 281 5.00 20.40 1.98
C PRO A 281 5.85 20.56 0.72
N VAL A 282 7.16 20.40 0.85
CA VAL A 282 8.10 20.38 -0.28
C VAL A 282 8.54 18.94 -0.58
N PRO A 283 8.95 18.63 -1.83
CA PRO A 283 9.53 17.33 -2.14
C PRO A 283 10.66 16.98 -1.17
N SER A 284 10.74 15.73 -0.72
CA SER A 284 11.90 15.28 0.07
C SER A 284 13.20 15.34 -0.76
N ASP A 285 14.35 15.35 -0.10
CA ASP A 285 15.66 15.41 -0.78
C ASP A 285 15.89 14.30 -1.81
N VAL A 286 15.28 13.12 -1.61
CA VAL A 286 15.37 12.02 -2.57
C VAL A 286 14.54 12.29 -3.82
N VAL A 287 13.34 12.84 -3.64
CA VAL A 287 12.46 13.17 -4.77
C VAL A 287 12.94 14.43 -5.47
N GLY A 288 13.37 15.45 -4.74
CA GLY A 288 13.92 16.68 -5.28
C GLY A 288 15.13 16.41 -6.20
N ARG A 289 16.03 15.50 -5.81
CA ARG A 289 17.16 15.07 -6.66
C ARG A 289 16.75 14.31 -7.92
N TYR A 290 15.61 13.62 -7.89
CA TYR A 290 15.08 12.93 -9.06
C TYR A 290 14.41 13.90 -10.06
N LEU A 291 13.77 14.94 -9.54
CA LEU A 291 13.03 15.91 -10.34
C LEU A 291 13.93 17.00 -10.95
N ALA A 292 15.16 17.15 -10.45
CA ALA A 292 16.17 18.10 -10.93
C ALA A 292 16.89 17.61 -12.19
#